data_AF-A0AAU7ZEV3-F1
#
_entry.id   AF-A0AAU7ZEV3-F1
#
_cell.length_a   1.000
_cell.length_b   1.000
_cell.length_c   1.000
_cell.angle_alpha   90.00
_cell.angle_beta   90.00
_cell.angle_gamma   90.00
#
_symmetry.space_group_name_H-M   'P 1'
#
loop_
_entity.id
_entity.type
_entity.pdbx_description
1 polymer ?
#
loop_
_entity_poly.entity_id
_entity_poly.type
_entity_poly.pdbx_seq_one_letter_code
_entity_poly.pdbx_strand_id
1 'polypeptide(L)'
;MPAVFLLGFLFAPVRHGKAQDAGAPSAGTDRPAVSETQSSEKNQQEEDENDKYLHSATVRALGAKVGLNAEQAATAFTVANFVVLAALVGWFLAKTLPKTFRNRSTLIQKQLVDARTATEDANARLNSVEARLSKLDSQIAAMRSQAEKDSALDEQRIAASVEEEKQKILAAAEQEITAATALAQRQIQQYAAELAIEQAARKLVVTAETDRLLIQSFAQRLTGDDSKKGQN
;
A
#
# COMPACT_ATOMS: atom_id res chain seq x y z
N MET A 1 4.94 -29.11 34.12
CA MET A 1 5.46 -28.41 35.32
C MET A 1 6.95 -28.71 35.38
N PRO A 2 7.86 -27.73 35.55
CA PRO A 2 7.76 -26.48 36.33
C PRO A 2 7.81 -25.21 35.44
N ALA A 3 6.91 -24.24 35.61
CA ALA A 3 6.92 -23.19 36.64
C ALA A 3 8.07 -22.18 36.46
N VAL A 4 7.88 -21.24 35.53
CA VAL A 4 8.70 -20.03 35.41
C VAL A 4 8.08 -18.95 36.31
N PHE A 5 8.73 -18.71 37.43
CA PHE A 5 8.58 -17.52 38.26
C PHE A 5 9.26 -16.35 37.55
N LEU A 6 8.55 -15.24 37.35
CA LEU A 6 9.17 -13.95 37.08
C LEU A 6 8.56 -12.89 38.01
N LEU A 7 9.32 -12.64 39.07
CA LEU A 7 9.12 -11.67 40.12
C LEU A 7 9.80 -10.36 39.71
N GLY A 8 9.12 -9.23 39.86
CA GLY A 8 9.79 -8.04 40.39
C GLY A 8 9.56 -6.70 39.67
N PHE A 9 9.26 -5.71 40.50
CA PHE A 9 9.40 -4.25 40.33
C PHE A 9 8.35 -3.57 39.44
N LEU A 10 7.24 -3.01 39.96
CA LEU A 10 7.07 -2.08 41.09
C LEU A 10 7.86 -0.77 40.87
N PHE A 11 7.23 0.20 40.19
CA PHE A 11 7.57 1.62 40.33
C PHE A 11 6.33 2.51 40.06
N ALA A 12 5.77 3.01 41.15
CA ALA A 12 5.08 4.29 41.29
C ALA A 12 5.71 4.95 42.54
N PRO A 13 5.67 6.28 42.80
CA PRO A 13 4.52 7.17 42.56
C PRO A 13 4.86 8.67 42.28
N VAL A 14 3.81 9.50 42.19
CA VAL A 14 3.62 10.91 42.70
C VAL A 14 2.63 11.63 41.75
N ARG A 15 1.33 11.70 42.06
CA ARG A 15 0.56 12.75 42.82
C ARG A 15 0.68 14.15 42.16
N HIS A 16 -0.36 14.94 41.86
CA HIS A 16 -1.69 15.18 42.43
C HIS A 16 -2.66 15.75 41.38
N GLY A 17 -3.96 15.50 41.56
CA GLY A 17 -5.04 16.31 40.99
C GLY A 17 -6.35 15.98 41.71
N LYS A 18 -6.75 16.83 42.65
CA LYS A 18 -8.00 16.72 43.44
C LYS A 18 -9.23 16.83 42.54
N ALA A 19 -10.20 15.94 42.73
CA ALA A 19 -11.62 16.25 42.55
C ALA A 19 -12.45 15.48 43.60
N GLN A 20 -13.21 16.28 44.33
CA GLN A 20 -14.25 16.07 45.34
C GLN A 20 -15.54 15.64 44.58
N ASP A 21 -16.56 14.91 45.05
CA ASP A 21 -17.16 14.63 46.36
C ASP A 21 -18.19 13.46 46.21
N ALA A 22 -18.74 13.03 47.35
CA ALA A 22 -20.05 12.40 47.58
C ALA A 22 -20.24 10.87 47.44
N GLY A 23 -20.66 10.23 48.56
CA GLY A 23 -21.54 9.04 48.51
C GLY A 23 -21.47 7.97 49.61
N ALA A 24 -21.93 8.30 50.83
CA ALA A 24 -22.73 7.43 51.73
C ALA A 24 -22.12 6.18 52.45
N PRO A 25 -22.72 5.74 53.60
CA PRO A 25 -22.00 5.16 54.74
C PRO A 25 -22.30 3.66 55.01
N SER A 26 -21.44 3.00 55.79
CA SER A 26 -21.86 1.85 56.60
C SER A 26 -20.94 1.62 57.80
N ALA A 27 -21.59 1.46 58.95
CA ALA A 27 -21.03 1.19 60.26
C ALA A 27 -20.59 -0.28 60.39
N GLY A 28 -19.60 -0.53 61.26
CA GLY A 28 -19.13 -1.87 61.58
C GLY A 28 -18.02 -1.85 62.63
N THR A 29 -18.47 -1.79 63.89
CA THR A 29 -17.76 -2.01 65.16
C THR A 29 -16.75 -3.15 65.13
N ASP A 30 -15.55 -2.93 65.68
CA ASP A 30 -15.05 -3.75 66.80
C ASP A 30 -13.74 -3.19 67.39
N ARG A 31 -13.81 -2.93 68.70
CA ARG A 31 -12.71 -2.69 69.63
C ARG A 31 -13.06 -3.54 70.86
N PRO A 32 -12.10 -4.24 71.47
CA PRO A 32 -11.74 -3.86 72.84
C PRO A 32 -10.22 -3.98 73.08
N ALA A 33 -9.60 -2.96 73.69
CA ALA A 33 -9.18 -2.93 75.11
C ALA A 33 -7.83 -3.66 75.31
N VAL A 34 -6.86 -3.14 76.08
CA VAL A 34 -6.94 -2.94 77.53
C VAL A 34 -5.94 -1.88 78.01
N SER A 35 -6.45 -1.02 78.91
CA SER A 35 -5.87 -0.26 80.04
C SER A 35 -4.73 0.73 79.80
N GLU A 36 -4.93 2.04 80.05
CA GLU A 36 -5.07 2.69 81.38
C GLU A 36 -3.87 2.47 82.30
N THR A 37 -3.08 3.52 82.56
CA THR A 37 -3.25 4.39 83.74
C THR A 37 -2.07 5.36 83.82
N GLN A 38 -2.39 6.61 84.17
CA GLN A 38 -1.49 7.70 84.51
C GLN A 38 -0.47 7.33 85.60
N SER A 39 0.69 7.98 85.59
CA SER A 39 1.27 8.66 86.78
C SER A 39 2.50 9.48 86.38
N SER A 40 2.52 10.70 86.88
CA SER A 40 3.51 11.78 86.75
C SER A 40 4.91 11.42 87.27
N GLU A 41 5.94 12.08 86.72
CA GLU A 41 7.05 12.79 87.43
C GLU A 41 8.16 13.13 86.42
N LYS A 42 8.40 14.42 86.14
CA LYS A 42 9.46 15.25 86.74
C LYS A 42 10.86 14.98 86.17
N ASN A 43 11.25 15.89 85.27
CA ASN A 43 12.58 16.51 85.16
C ASN A 43 13.80 15.56 85.16
N GLN A 44 14.35 15.28 83.97
CA GLN A 44 15.78 15.06 83.78
C GLN A 44 16.14 15.08 82.29
N GLN A 45 16.90 16.13 81.94
CA GLN A 45 17.95 16.18 80.93
C GLN A 45 17.87 15.13 79.82
N GLU A 46 17.44 15.57 78.64
CA GLU A 46 18.01 15.06 77.39
C GLU A 46 19.47 15.53 77.37
N GLU A 47 20.37 14.72 77.95
CA GLU A 47 21.81 14.85 77.77
C GLU A 47 22.11 14.67 76.28
N ASP A 48 22.71 15.70 75.70
CA ASP A 48 23.22 15.76 74.34
C ASP A 48 24.15 14.56 74.08
N GLU A 49 23.68 13.53 73.36
CA GLU A 49 24.53 12.40 72.93
C GLU A 49 25.78 12.88 72.16
N ASN A 50 25.72 14.09 71.58
CA ASN A 50 26.83 14.75 70.90
C ASN A 50 27.96 15.18 71.86
N ASP A 51 27.66 15.57 73.10
CA ASP A 51 28.67 16.01 74.08
C ASP A 51 29.61 14.87 74.49
N LYS A 52 29.13 13.62 74.40
CA LYS A 52 29.94 12.43 74.69
C LYS A 52 31.03 12.20 73.66
N TYR A 53 30.83 12.59 72.39
CA TYR A 53 31.84 12.46 71.34
C TYR A 53 32.89 13.58 71.40
N LEU A 54 32.50 14.78 71.86
CA LEU A 54 33.40 15.92 72.09
C LEU A 54 34.39 15.69 73.26
N HIS A 55 34.16 14.66 74.06
CA HIS A 55 34.90 14.36 75.28
C HIS A 55 35.63 13.01 75.28
N SER A 56 35.71 12.34 74.12
CA SER A 56 36.47 11.11 73.99
C SER A 56 37.94 11.31 74.39
N ALA A 57 38.53 10.29 75.02
CA ALA A 57 39.90 10.35 75.58
C ALA A 57 40.96 10.77 74.54
N THR A 58 40.71 10.48 73.27
CA THR A 58 41.56 10.86 72.14
C THR A 58 41.50 12.36 71.81
N VAL A 59 40.33 12.98 71.94
CA VAL A 59 40.12 14.43 71.71
C VAL A 59 40.69 15.25 72.88
N ARG A 60 40.52 14.77 74.12
CA ARG A 60 41.14 15.39 75.32
C ARG A 60 42.66 15.28 75.34
N ALA A 61 43.23 14.14 74.93
CA ALA A 61 44.69 13.96 74.88
C ALA A 61 45.36 14.82 73.80
N LEU A 62 44.67 15.06 72.67
CA LEU A 62 45.17 15.94 71.61
C LEU A 62 45.06 17.43 72.01
N GLY A 63 44.01 17.83 72.71
CA GLY A 63 43.82 19.20 73.23
C GLY A 63 44.80 19.59 74.34
N ALA A 64 45.12 18.66 75.24
CA ALA A 64 46.04 18.91 76.36
C ALA A 64 47.50 19.19 75.91
N LYS A 65 47.92 18.70 74.74
CA LYS A 65 49.29 18.87 74.24
C LYS A 65 49.53 20.16 73.43
N VAL A 66 48.45 20.93 73.16
CA VAL A 66 48.49 22.15 72.32
C VAL A 66 48.09 23.42 73.10
N GLY A 67 47.55 23.31 74.31
CA GLY A 67 47.32 24.46 75.19
C GLY A 67 46.18 25.38 74.75
N LEU A 68 45.02 24.82 74.37
CA LEU A 68 43.80 25.57 74.04
C LEU A 68 42.55 24.88 74.61
N ASN A 69 41.56 25.70 75.02
CA ASN A 69 40.32 25.29 75.69
C ASN A 69 39.54 24.20 74.92
N ALA A 70 39.04 23.18 75.63
CA ALA A 70 38.43 21.97 75.06
C ALA A 70 37.25 22.23 74.09
N GLU A 71 36.48 23.31 74.32
CA GLU A 71 35.41 23.72 73.40
C GLU A 71 35.95 24.23 72.06
N GLN A 72 37.05 25.00 72.04
CA GLN A 72 37.64 25.51 70.80
C GLN A 72 38.28 24.40 69.96
N ALA A 73 38.87 23.40 70.62
CA ALA A 73 39.42 22.23 69.94
C ALA A 73 38.31 21.38 69.28
N ALA A 74 37.17 21.22 69.97
CA ALA A 74 35.99 20.55 69.43
C ALA A 74 35.42 21.29 68.21
N THR A 75 35.22 22.62 68.29
CA THR A 75 34.71 23.39 67.14
C THR A 75 35.70 23.37 65.98
N ALA A 76 37.01 23.51 66.25
CA ALA A 76 38.05 23.45 65.23
C ALA A 76 38.10 22.07 64.55
N PHE A 77 37.92 20.98 65.29
CA PHE A 77 37.88 19.63 64.71
C PHE A 77 36.64 19.42 63.83
N THR A 78 35.47 19.87 64.26
CA THR A 78 34.23 19.81 63.46
C THR A 78 34.34 20.64 62.18
N VAL A 79 34.86 21.86 62.28
CA VAL A 79 35.10 22.72 61.11
C VAL A 79 36.14 22.10 60.17
N ALA A 80 37.23 21.56 60.70
CA ALA A 80 38.24 20.87 59.89
C ALA A 80 37.65 19.64 59.18
N ASN A 81 36.83 18.83 59.86
CA ASN A 81 36.14 17.70 59.25
C ASN A 81 35.18 18.13 58.13
N PHE A 82 34.39 19.19 58.36
CA PHE A 82 33.52 19.76 57.35
C PHE A 82 34.29 20.28 56.14
N VAL A 83 35.42 20.97 56.35
CA VAL A 83 36.28 21.47 55.26
C VAL A 83 36.86 20.31 54.46
N VAL A 84 37.32 19.23 55.12
CA VAL A 84 37.82 18.03 54.44
C VAL A 84 36.71 17.35 53.64
N LEU A 85 35.50 17.22 54.20
CA LEU A 85 34.35 16.66 53.49
C LEU A 85 33.93 17.54 52.30
N ALA A 86 33.84 18.85 52.50
CA ALA A 86 33.49 19.82 51.46
C ALA A 86 34.53 19.85 50.34
N ALA A 87 35.82 19.73 50.67
CA ALA A 87 36.90 19.62 49.68
C ALA A 87 36.78 18.31 48.88
N LEU A 88 36.48 17.18 49.52
CA LEU A 88 36.30 15.88 48.87
C LEU A 88 35.08 15.90 47.93
N VAL A 89 33.93 16.40 48.42
CA VAL A 89 32.71 16.56 47.63
C VAL A 89 32.92 17.56 46.49
N GLY A 90 33.53 18.71 46.77
CA GLY A 90 33.84 19.73 45.77
C GLY A 90 34.75 19.20 44.67
N TRP A 91 35.79 18.44 45.03
CA TRP A 91 36.67 17.79 44.06
C TRP A 91 35.93 16.73 43.22
N PHE A 92 35.07 15.93 43.84
CA PHE A 92 34.27 14.93 43.14
C PHE A 92 33.29 15.58 42.15
N LEU A 93 32.56 16.62 42.56
CA LEU A 93 31.62 17.39 41.73
C LEU A 93 32.34 18.11 40.59
N ALA A 94 33.47 18.77 40.87
CA ALA A 94 34.28 19.44 39.86
C ALA A 94 34.79 18.46 38.80
N LYS A 95 35.02 17.20 39.17
CA LYS A 95 35.43 16.15 38.24
C LYS A 95 34.27 15.54 37.44
N THR A 96 33.09 15.37 38.03
CA THR A 96 31.96 14.66 37.38
C THR A 96 30.99 15.56 36.61
N LEU A 97 30.66 16.75 37.12
CA LEU A 97 29.70 17.66 36.49
C LEU A 97 30.09 18.12 35.07
N PRO A 98 31.32 18.58 34.79
CA PRO A 98 31.64 19.04 33.43
C PRO A 98 31.58 17.93 32.39
N LYS A 99 31.79 16.67 32.79
CA LYS A 99 31.68 15.50 31.89
C LYS A 99 30.22 15.23 31.50
N THR A 100 29.28 15.31 32.44
CA THR A 100 27.86 15.05 32.17
C THR A 100 27.20 16.18 31.37
N PHE A 101 27.50 17.44 31.67
CA PHE A 101 27.01 18.58 30.89
C PHE A 101 27.56 18.55 29.46
N ARG A 102 28.86 18.29 29.28
CA ARG A 102 29.45 18.18 27.95
C ARG A 102 28.82 17.06 27.12
N ASN A 103 28.61 15.88 27.70
CA ASN A 103 27.93 14.78 27.03
C ASN A 103 26.49 15.13 26.62
N ARG A 104 25.73 15.83 27.48
CA ARG A 104 24.38 16.29 27.16
C ARG A 104 24.37 17.32 26.05
N SER A 105 25.27 18.31 26.09
CA SER A 105 25.40 19.31 25.03
C SER A 105 25.76 18.67 23.69
N THR A 106 26.69 17.70 23.68
CA THR A 106 27.03 16.97 22.45
C THR A 106 25.86 16.13 21.94
N LEU A 107 25.06 15.53 22.84
CA LEU A 107 23.87 14.77 22.46
C LEU A 107 22.80 15.67 21.85
N ILE A 108 22.53 16.83 22.45
CA ILE A 108 21.55 17.80 21.94
C ILE A 108 22.00 18.34 20.58
N GLN A 109 23.29 18.70 20.44
CA GLN A 109 23.82 19.15 19.17
C GLN A 109 23.69 18.07 18.10
N LYS A 110 24.01 16.81 18.43
CA LYS A 110 23.83 15.68 17.52
C LYS A 110 22.37 15.50 17.14
N GLN A 111 21.45 15.47 18.10
CA GLN A 111 20.02 15.33 17.83
C GLN A 111 19.47 16.46 16.95
N LEU A 112 19.95 17.69 17.14
CA LEU A 112 19.54 18.84 16.33
C LEU A 112 20.06 18.74 14.90
N VAL A 113 21.30 18.27 14.70
CA VAL A 113 21.85 17.99 13.38
C VAL A 113 21.08 16.83 12.72
N ASP A 114 20.89 15.71 13.43
CA ASP A 114 20.17 14.54 12.94
C ASP A 114 18.73 14.92 12.54
N ALA A 115 18.04 15.74 13.33
CA ALA A 115 16.70 16.24 13.02
C ALA A 115 16.68 17.16 11.79
N ARG A 116 17.68 18.02 11.62
CA ARG A 116 17.82 18.86 10.42
C ARG A 116 18.05 18.00 9.18
N THR A 117 19.00 17.07 9.23
CA THR A 117 19.27 16.15 8.12
C THR A 117 18.04 15.30 7.78
N ALA A 118 17.33 14.78 8.78
CA ALA A 118 16.09 14.03 8.55
C ALA A 118 15.00 14.88 7.88
N THR A 119 14.90 16.16 8.24
CA THR A 119 13.96 17.10 7.61
C THR A 119 14.37 17.43 6.17
N GLU A 120 15.65 17.66 5.93
CA GLU A 120 16.20 17.90 4.58
C GLU A 120 15.98 16.68 3.67
N ASP A 121 16.25 15.48 4.16
CA ASP A 121 16.00 14.22 3.44
C ASP A 121 14.51 14.00 3.15
N ALA A 122 13.64 14.29 4.13
CA ALA A 122 12.20 14.19 3.95
C ALA A 122 11.69 15.19 2.89
N ASN A 123 12.16 16.43 2.92
CA ASN A 123 11.83 17.45 1.93
C ASN A 123 12.37 17.10 0.54
N ALA A 124 13.59 16.57 0.45
CA ALA A 124 14.16 16.11 -0.81
C ALA A 124 13.33 14.97 -1.43
N ARG A 125 12.89 14.01 -0.60
CA ARG A 125 11.98 12.93 -1.03
C ARG A 125 10.63 13.48 -1.48
N LEU A 126 10.03 14.39 -0.71
CA LEU A 126 8.76 15.04 -1.08
C LEU A 126 8.86 15.72 -2.44
N ASN A 127 9.86 16.58 -2.63
CA ASN A 127 10.10 17.28 -3.90
C ASN A 127 10.30 16.29 -5.06
N SER A 128 10.99 15.17 -4.82
CA SER A 128 11.17 14.13 -5.85
C SER A 128 9.87 13.44 -6.23
N VAL A 129 8.96 13.24 -5.28
CA VAL A 129 7.64 12.64 -5.50
C VAL A 129 6.74 13.62 -6.22
N GLU A 130 6.70 14.89 -5.81
CA GLU A 130 5.93 15.94 -6.49
C GLU A 130 6.40 16.14 -7.94
N ALA A 131 7.71 16.12 -8.19
CA ALA A 131 8.26 16.18 -9.55
C ALA A 131 7.84 14.95 -10.37
N ARG A 132 7.80 13.76 -9.77
CA ARG A 132 7.30 12.55 -10.46
C ARG A 132 5.80 12.63 -10.73
N LEU A 133 5.00 13.12 -9.78
CA LEU A 133 3.55 13.27 -9.93
C LEU A 133 3.21 14.27 -11.04
N SER A 134 3.82 15.45 -11.04
CA SER A 134 3.62 16.43 -12.12
C SER A 134 4.03 15.89 -13.50
N LYS A 135 5.13 15.12 -13.56
CA LYS A 135 5.52 14.42 -14.79
C LYS A 135 4.49 13.36 -15.20
N LEU A 136 3.90 12.63 -14.27
CA LEU A 136 2.85 11.65 -14.55
C LEU A 136 1.58 12.33 -15.08
N ASP A 137 1.16 13.45 -14.49
CA ASP A 137 0.01 14.21 -14.97
C ASP A 137 0.20 14.67 -16.43
N SER A 138 1.39 15.18 -16.76
CA SER A 138 1.73 15.56 -18.14
C SER A 138 1.73 14.36 -19.10
N GLN A 139 2.22 13.20 -18.66
CA GLN A 139 2.21 11.97 -19.46
C GLN A 139 0.80 11.42 -19.66
N ILE A 140 -0.06 11.49 -18.64
CA ILE A 140 -1.47 11.08 -18.74
C ILE A 140 -2.21 11.99 -19.72
N ALA A 141 -1.99 13.31 -19.65
CA ALA A 141 -2.59 14.25 -20.60
C ALA A 141 -2.12 13.97 -22.04
N ALA A 142 -0.82 13.72 -22.24
CA ALA A 142 -0.28 13.35 -23.55
C ALA A 142 -0.86 12.02 -24.06
N MET A 143 -0.96 11.00 -23.19
CA MET A 143 -1.53 9.70 -23.53
C MET A 143 -3.01 9.80 -23.91
N ARG A 144 -3.80 10.61 -23.19
CA ARG A 144 -5.21 10.88 -23.53
C ARG A 144 -5.33 11.56 -24.89
N SER A 145 -4.56 12.63 -25.12
CA SER A 145 -4.58 13.32 -26.42
C SER A 145 -4.16 12.41 -27.57
N GLN A 146 -3.18 11.53 -27.34
CA GLN A 146 -2.76 10.56 -28.35
C GLN A 146 -3.84 9.50 -28.59
N ALA A 147 -4.44 8.95 -27.54
CA ALA A 147 -5.52 7.97 -27.66
C ALA A 147 -6.75 8.54 -28.38
N GLU A 148 -7.11 9.82 -28.13
CA GLU A 148 -8.20 10.49 -28.84
C GLU A 148 -7.89 10.64 -30.34
N LYS A 149 -6.66 11.01 -30.70
CA LYS A 149 -6.23 11.11 -32.10
C LYS A 149 -6.21 9.74 -32.78
N ASP A 150 -5.65 8.74 -32.12
CA ASP A 150 -5.55 7.38 -32.65
C ASP A 150 -6.95 6.78 -32.81
N SER A 151 -7.85 6.99 -31.85
CA SER A 151 -9.25 6.57 -31.96
C SER A 151 -9.96 7.20 -33.14
N ALA A 152 -9.77 8.50 -33.38
CA ALA A 152 -10.39 9.19 -34.52
C ALA A 152 -9.84 8.69 -35.87
N LEU A 153 -8.53 8.42 -35.94
CA LEU A 153 -7.91 7.85 -37.15
C LEU A 153 -8.35 6.40 -37.39
N ASP A 154 -8.45 5.60 -36.33
CA ASP A 154 -8.93 4.22 -36.42
C ASP A 154 -10.40 4.17 -36.81
N GLU A 155 -11.24 5.06 -36.29
CA GLU A 155 -12.65 5.17 -36.70
C GLU A 155 -12.76 5.45 -38.21
N GLN A 156 -11.97 6.41 -38.73
CA GLN A 156 -11.95 6.71 -40.17
C GLN A 156 -11.45 5.52 -41.00
N ARG A 157 -10.39 4.85 -40.56
CA ARG A 157 -9.83 3.68 -41.26
C ARG A 157 -10.81 2.51 -41.28
N ILE A 158 -11.46 2.23 -40.14
CA ILE A 158 -12.47 1.18 -40.02
C ILE A 158 -13.66 1.53 -40.92
N ALA A 159 -14.19 2.75 -40.84
CA ALA A 159 -15.30 3.18 -41.68
C ALA A 159 -15.00 3.04 -43.18
N ALA A 160 -13.79 3.43 -43.62
CA ALA A 160 -13.36 3.24 -45.01
C ALA A 160 -13.30 1.75 -45.39
N SER A 161 -12.67 0.91 -44.56
CA SER A 161 -12.57 -0.53 -44.83
C SER A 161 -13.95 -1.22 -44.86
N VAL A 162 -14.89 -0.80 -44.01
CA VAL A 162 -16.24 -1.32 -43.97
C VAL A 162 -17.02 -0.93 -45.23
N GLU A 163 -16.86 0.30 -45.72
CA GLU A 163 -17.53 0.72 -46.96
C GLU A 163 -16.96 0.00 -48.19
N GLU A 164 -15.64 -0.21 -48.25
CA GLU A 164 -15.01 -1.02 -49.30
C GLU A 164 -15.50 -2.47 -49.27
N GLU A 165 -15.56 -3.08 -48.09
CA GLU A 165 -16.02 -4.45 -47.92
C GLU A 165 -17.51 -4.60 -48.25
N LYS A 166 -18.33 -3.62 -47.86
CA LYS A 166 -19.73 -3.53 -48.26
C LYS A 166 -19.88 -3.49 -49.78
N GLN A 167 -19.12 -2.64 -50.48
CA GLN A 167 -19.17 -2.58 -51.94
C GLN A 167 -18.76 -3.91 -52.58
N LYS A 168 -17.72 -4.57 -52.05
CA LYS A 168 -17.29 -5.88 -52.52
C LYS A 168 -18.35 -6.95 -52.31
N ILE A 169 -19.03 -6.96 -51.16
CA ILE A 169 -20.13 -7.89 -50.88
C ILE A 169 -21.29 -7.65 -51.83
N LEU A 170 -21.68 -6.39 -52.09
CA LEU A 170 -22.74 -6.07 -53.02
C LEU A 170 -22.41 -6.53 -54.45
N ALA A 171 -21.20 -6.25 -54.93
CA ALA A 171 -20.76 -6.68 -56.25
C ALA A 171 -20.74 -8.22 -56.38
N ALA A 172 -20.25 -8.93 -55.36
CA ALA A 172 -20.25 -10.39 -55.33
C ALA A 172 -21.69 -10.95 -55.32
N ALA A 173 -22.59 -10.37 -54.52
CA ALA A 173 -23.99 -10.77 -54.46
C ALA A 173 -24.71 -10.52 -55.79
N GLU A 174 -24.49 -9.37 -56.44
CA GLU A 174 -25.05 -9.08 -57.77
C GLU A 174 -24.57 -10.07 -58.83
N GLN A 175 -23.29 -10.43 -58.81
CA GLN A 175 -22.72 -11.43 -59.70
C GLN A 175 -23.33 -12.82 -59.44
N GLU A 176 -23.49 -13.20 -58.16
CA GLU A 176 -24.09 -14.47 -57.78
C GLU A 176 -25.57 -14.56 -58.18
N ILE A 177 -26.35 -13.48 -57.95
CA ILE A 177 -27.74 -13.39 -58.39
C ILE A 177 -27.82 -13.51 -59.92
N THR A 178 -26.96 -12.82 -60.65
CA THR A 178 -26.95 -12.88 -62.13
C THR A 178 -26.61 -14.29 -62.63
N ALA A 179 -25.63 -14.95 -62.01
CA ALA A 179 -25.27 -16.32 -62.37
C ALA A 179 -26.38 -17.32 -62.03
N ALA A 180 -26.99 -17.20 -60.84
CA ALA A 180 -28.09 -18.05 -60.40
C ALA A 180 -29.35 -17.88 -61.25
N THR A 181 -29.69 -16.64 -61.61
CA THR A 181 -30.84 -16.35 -62.48
C THR A 181 -30.62 -16.88 -63.90
N ALA A 182 -29.43 -16.71 -64.47
CA ALA A 182 -29.09 -17.29 -65.78
C ALA A 182 -29.17 -18.83 -65.74
N LEU A 183 -28.68 -19.46 -64.67
CA LEU A 183 -28.76 -20.90 -64.46
C LEU A 183 -30.23 -21.37 -64.35
N ALA A 184 -31.04 -20.69 -63.55
CA ALA A 184 -32.47 -21.00 -63.39
C ALA A 184 -33.23 -20.87 -64.73
N GLN A 185 -32.96 -19.82 -65.52
CA GLN A 185 -33.56 -19.66 -66.85
C GLN A 185 -33.18 -20.81 -67.78
N ARG A 186 -31.92 -21.24 -67.80
CA ARG A 186 -31.47 -22.38 -68.61
C ARG A 186 -32.14 -23.68 -68.18
N GLN A 187 -32.30 -23.90 -66.87
CA GLN A 187 -33.01 -25.07 -66.34
C GLN A 187 -34.49 -25.08 -66.76
N ILE A 188 -35.18 -23.94 -66.69
CA ILE A 188 -36.57 -23.82 -67.14
C ILE A 188 -36.69 -24.09 -68.65
N GLN A 189 -35.78 -23.54 -69.47
CA GLN A 189 -35.76 -23.78 -70.91
C GLN A 189 -35.53 -25.26 -71.25
N GLN A 190 -34.59 -25.92 -70.57
CA GLN A 190 -34.33 -27.35 -70.74
C GLN A 190 -35.55 -28.20 -70.38
N TYR A 191 -36.16 -27.94 -69.21
CA TYR A 191 -37.35 -28.65 -68.77
C TYR A 191 -38.54 -28.46 -69.74
N ALA A 192 -38.75 -27.23 -70.23
CA ALA A 192 -39.79 -26.94 -71.21
C ALA A 192 -39.53 -27.65 -72.55
N ALA A 193 -38.28 -27.71 -73.02
CA ALA A 193 -37.92 -28.43 -74.22
C ALA A 193 -38.14 -29.94 -74.09
N GLU A 194 -37.76 -30.52 -72.95
CA GLU A 194 -37.99 -31.94 -72.64
C GLU A 194 -39.49 -32.27 -72.63
N LEU A 195 -40.31 -31.45 -71.96
CA LEU A 195 -41.76 -31.61 -71.93
C LEU A 195 -42.39 -31.48 -73.33
N ALA A 196 -41.90 -30.55 -74.15
CA ALA A 196 -42.37 -30.37 -75.52
C ALA A 196 -42.03 -31.58 -76.41
N ILE A 197 -40.80 -32.12 -76.29
CA ILE A 197 -40.39 -33.34 -76.99
C ILE A 197 -41.25 -34.52 -76.55
N GLU A 198 -41.48 -34.67 -75.25
CA GLU A 198 -42.33 -35.74 -74.71
C GLU A 198 -43.76 -35.65 -75.27
N GLN A 199 -44.36 -34.45 -75.28
CA GLN A 199 -45.70 -34.27 -75.86
C GLN A 199 -45.73 -34.50 -77.37
N ALA A 200 -44.70 -34.08 -78.10
CA ALA A 200 -44.57 -34.33 -79.53
C ALA A 200 -44.46 -35.83 -79.82
N ALA A 201 -43.64 -36.55 -79.06
CA ALA A 201 -43.48 -38.00 -79.17
C ALA A 201 -44.81 -38.74 -78.93
N ARG A 202 -45.60 -38.31 -77.93
CA ARG A 202 -46.94 -38.89 -77.69
C ARG A 202 -47.94 -38.62 -78.83
N LYS A 203 -47.81 -37.48 -79.52
CA LYS A 203 -48.69 -37.11 -80.65
C LYS A 203 -48.21 -37.62 -82.00
N LEU A 204 -46.98 -38.15 -82.09
CA LEU A 204 -46.40 -38.66 -83.32
C LEU A 204 -47.06 -39.99 -83.72
N VAL A 205 -47.91 -39.97 -84.74
CA VAL A 205 -48.48 -41.18 -85.34
C VAL A 205 -47.66 -41.54 -86.58
N VAL A 206 -46.84 -42.59 -86.46
CA VAL A 206 -46.01 -43.06 -87.58
C VAL A 206 -46.85 -43.91 -88.53
N THR A 207 -47.05 -43.41 -89.74
CA THR A 207 -47.74 -44.11 -90.83
C THR A 207 -46.75 -44.49 -91.94
N ALA A 208 -47.05 -45.56 -92.69
CA ALA A 208 -46.19 -46.05 -93.76
C ALA A 208 -45.91 -45.02 -94.88
N GLU A 209 -46.80 -44.04 -95.05
CA GLU A 209 -46.62 -42.94 -96.01
C GLU A 209 -45.61 -41.89 -95.49
N THR A 210 -45.68 -41.54 -94.21
CA THR A 210 -44.73 -40.63 -93.54
C THR A 210 -43.30 -41.18 -93.60
N ASP A 211 -43.15 -42.50 -93.42
CA ASP A 211 -41.85 -43.19 -93.45
C ASP A 211 -41.20 -43.14 -94.85
N ARG A 212 -41.99 -43.33 -95.92
CA ARG A 212 -41.49 -43.21 -97.30
C ARG A 212 -41.03 -41.78 -97.62
N LEU A 213 -41.77 -40.77 -97.17
CA LEU A 213 -41.40 -39.35 -97.34
C LEU A 213 -40.11 -39.01 -96.57
N LEU A 214 -39.94 -39.55 -95.36
CA LEU A 214 -38.70 -39.39 -94.59
C LEU A 214 -37.49 -39.97 -95.34
N ILE A 215 -37.59 -41.21 -95.83
CA ILE A 215 -36.51 -41.88 -96.57
C ILE A 215 -36.15 -41.09 -97.83
N GLN A 216 -37.14 -40.61 -98.59
CA GLN A 216 -36.91 -39.80 -99.79
C GLN A 216 -36.21 -38.48 -99.46
N SER A 217 -36.66 -37.77 -98.42
CA SER A 217 -36.06 -36.50 -97.99
C SER A 217 -34.63 -36.67 -97.47
N PHE A 218 -34.34 -37.79 -96.81
CA PHE A 218 -33.01 -38.12 -96.31
C PHE A 218 -32.04 -38.44 -97.45
N ALA A 219 -32.47 -39.27 -98.41
CA ALA A 219 -31.71 -39.56 -99.62
C ALA A 219 -31.40 -38.29 -100.44
N GLN A 220 -32.36 -37.36 -100.52
CA GLN A 220 -32.18 -36.09 -101.21
C GLN A 220 -31.21 -35.15 -100.47
N ARG A 221 -31.17 -35.15 -99.13
CA ARG A 221 -30.16 -34.41 -98.35
C ARG A 221 -28.76 -34.98 -98.53
N LEU A 222 -28.59 -36.31 -98.51
CA LEU A 222 -27.28 -36.92 -98.78
C LEU A 222 -26.75 -36.52 -100.16
N THR A 223 -27.59 -36.63 -101.18
CA THR A 223 -27.23 -36.27 -102.56
C THR A 223 -26.94 -34.76 -102.71
N GLY A 224 -27.68 -33.91 -101.98
CA GLY A 224 -27.48 -32.46 -101.98
C GLY A 224 -26.21 -32.01 -101.26
N ASP A 225 -25.80 -32.68 -100.18
CA ASP A 225 -24.58 -32.36 -99.42
C ASP A 225 -23.31 -32.81 -100.17
N ASP A 226 -23.38 -33.95 -100.89
CA ASP A 226 -22.33 -34.40 -101.81
C ASP A 226 -22.11 -33.40 -102.97
N SER A 227 -23.16 -32.71 -103.42
CA SER A 227 -23.06 -31.69 -104.49
C SER A 227 -22.41 -30.36 -104.06
N LYS A 228 -22.42 -30.04 -102.75
CA LYS A 228 -21.80 -28.81 -102.20
C LYS A 228 -20.32 -28.98 -101.84
N LYS A 229 -19.84 -30.21 -101.61
CA LYS A 229 -18.43 -30.48 -101.26
C LYS A 229 -17.50 -30.52 -102.48
N GLY A 230 -18.04 -30.48 -103.71
CA GLY A 230 -17.30 -30.52 -104.98
C GLY A 230 -17.08 -29.18 -105.70
N GLN A 231 -17.41 -28.04 -105.08
CA GLN A 231 -17.19 -26.70 -105.65
C GLN A 231 -16.37 -25.84 -104.66
N ASN A 232 -15.05 -26.02 -104.69
CA ASN A 232 -14.06 -24.99 -104.36
C ASN A 232 -13.22 -24.76 -105.62
#